data_AF-A0A2D4FQQ3-F1
#
_entry.id   AF-A0A2D4FQQ3-F1
#
_cell.length_a   1.000
_cell.length_b   1.000
_cell.length_c   1.000
_cell.angle_alpha   90.00
_cell.angle_beta   90.00
_cell.angle_gamma   90.00
#
_symmetry.space_group_name_H-M   'P 1'
#
loop_
_entity.id
_entity.type
_entity.pdbx_description
1 polymer ?
#
loop_
_entity_poly.entity_id
_entity_poly.type
_entity_poly.pdbx_seq_one_letter_code
_entity_poly.pdbx_strand_id
1 'polypeptide(L)'
;RVEPLRNELQKLEDDAKDNQQKANEVEQMIRDLETSIARYKEEYAVLISEAQAIKADLAAVEAKVNRSTALLKSLSAERERWEKTSETFKNQMSTIAGDCLLSGAFIAYAGYFDQQMRQNLFTTWSHHLQQANIQFRTDIARTEYLSNADERLRWQASSLPADDLCTENAIMLKRFNRYPLIIDPSGQATEFIMNEYKDRKITRTSFLDDAFRKNLESALRFGNPLLVQDVESYDPVLNPVLNREVRRTGGRVLITLGDQDIDLSPSFVIFLSTRDPTVEFPPDLCSRVTFVNFTVTRSSLQSQCLNEVLKAERPDVDEKRSDLLKLQGEFQLRLRQLEKSLLQALNEVKGRILDDDTIITTLENLKREAAEVTRKVEETDIVMQEVETVSQQYLPLSTACSSIYFTMESLKQIHFLYQYSLQFFLDIYHNVLYENPNLKGITDHTQRLSIITKDLFQVAFNRVARGMLHQDHITFAMLLARIKLKGTIGEPTYDAEFQHFLRGKEIVLSNTILPKISGLTLEQVEAMMRLSCLSSFIYLV
;
A
#
# COMPACT_ATOMS: atom_id res chain seq x y z
N ARG A 1 -34.67 86.06 103.83
CA ARG A 1 -33.46 85.60 103.10
C ARG A 1 -33.58 84.11 102.67
N VAL A 2 -34.77 83.63 102.27
CA VAL A 2 -35.01 82.20 101.91
C VAL A 2 -35.97 82.03 100.71
N GLU A 3 -36.75 83.05 100.32
CA GLU A 3 -37.65 82.99 99.14
C GLU A 3 -36.96 82.93 97.76
N PRO A 4 -35.82 83.59 97.49
CA PRO A 4 -35.19 83.53 96.17
C PRO A 4 -34.67 82.12 95.84
N LEU A 5 -34.10 81.42 96.83
CA LEU A 5 -33.58 80.06 96.66
C LEU A 5 -34.69 79.03 96.44
N ARG A 6 -35.90 79.25 96.98
CA ARG A 6 -37.05 78.35 96.76
C ARG A 6 -37.59 78.44 95.34
N ASN A 7 -37.68 79.65 94.79
CA ASN A 7 -38.10 79.86 93.39
C ASN A 7 -37.03 79.37 92.39
N GLU A 8 -35.74 79.49 92.74
CA GLU A 8 -34.64 78.99 91.92
C GLU A 8 -34.58 77.45 91.93
N LEU A 9 -34.85 76.82 93.08
CA LEU A 9 -34.94 75.36 93.19
C LEU A 9 -36.14 74.81 92.40
N GLN A 10 -37.27 75.49 92.44
CA GLN A 10 -38.46 75.09 91.69
C GLN A 10 -38.29 75.28 90.17
N LYS A 11 -37.59 76.34 89.73
CA LYS A 11 -37.18 76.50 88.33
C LYS A 11 -36.22 75.40 87.88
N LEU A 12 -35.23 75.05 88.70
CA LEU A 12 -34.29 73.97 88.41
C LEU A 12 -34.98 72.60 88.40
N GLU A 13 -36.00 72.38 89.23
CA GLU A 13 -36.84 71.18 89.20
C GLU A 13 -37.69 71.11 87.93
N ASP A 14 -38.30 72.22 87.50
CA ASP A 14 -39.07 72.28 86.26
C ASP A 14 -38.17 72.12 85.02
N ASP A 15 -37.01 72.78 84.98
CA ASP A 15 -36.00 72.64 83.92
C ASP A 15 -35.41 71.21 83.89
N ALA A 16 -35.20 70.59 85.05
CA ALA A 16 -34.77 69.19 85.13
C ALA A 16 -35.85 68.23 84.59
N LYS A 17 -37.12 68.51 84.87
CA LYS A 17 -38.27 67.72 84.40
C LYS A 17 -38.47 67.86 82.89
N ASP A 18 -38.31 69.07 82.35
CA ASP A 18 -38.41 69.37 80.92
C ASP A 18 -37.21 68.77 80.15
N ASN A 19 -36.00 68.83 80.71
CA ASN A 19 -34.84 68.10 80.19
C ASN A 19 -35.01 66.58 80.26
N GLN A 20 -35.66 66.06 81.30
CA GLN A 20 -35.94 64.63 81.42
C GLN A 20 -36.99 64.16 80.40
N GLN A 21 -37.98 65.00 80.07
CA GLN A 21 -38.91 64.75 78.98
C GLN A 21 -38.21 64.77 77.61
N LYS A 22 -37.39 65.78 77.34
CA LYS A 22 -36.59 65.86 76.09
C LYS A 22 -35.60 64.70 75.97
N ALA A 23 -34.96 64.29 77.06
CA ALA A 23 -34.09 63.13 77.10
C ALA A 23 -34.86 61.83 76.78
N ASN A 24 -36.06 61.67 77.35
CA ASN A 24 -36.93 60.53 77.03
C ASN A 24 -37.40 60.55 75.56
N GLU A 25 -37.76 61.70 74.99
CA GLU A 25 -38.14 61.82 73.58
C GLU A 25 -36.97 61.47 72.64
N VAL A 26 -35.77 61.95 72.95
CA VAL A 26 -34.55 61.62 72.19
C VAL A 26 -34.18 60.15 72.36
N GLU A 27 -34.30 59.57 73.55
CA GLU A 27 -34.12 58.13 73.76
C GLU A 27 -35.14 57.30 72.97
N GLN A 28 -36.41 57.73 72.94
CA GLN A 28 -37.45 57.09 72.14
C GLN A 28 -37.09 57.12 70.65
N MET A 29 -36.64 58.28 70.16
CA MET A 29 -36.26 58.46 68.76
C MET A 29 -35.00 57.68 68.38
N ILE A 30 -34.03 57.57 69.29
CA ILE A 30 -32.85 56.71 69.14
C ILE A 30 -33.29 55.24 69.04
N ARG A 31 -34.20 54.78 69.91
CA ARG A 31 -34.72 53.42 69.84
C ARG A 31 -35.46 53.14 68.53
N ASP A 32 -36.27 54.07 68.05
CA ASP A 32 -37.00 53.94 66.77
C ASP A 32 -36.03 53.91 65.57
N LEU A 33 -34.98 54.74 65.61
CA LEU A 33 -33.91 54.74 64.60
C LEU A 33 -33.08 53.46 64.65
N GLU A 34 -32.72 52.97 65.84
CA GLU A 34 -32.00 51.69 66.01
C GLU A 34 -32.84 50.52 65.49
N THR A 35 -34.14 50.51 65.77
CA THR A 35 -35.08 49.50 65.27
C THR A 35 -35.20 49.56 63.74
N SER A 36 -35.25 50.78 63.18
CA SER A 36 -35.28 50.99 61.73
C SER A 36 -33.97 50.59 61.05
N ILE A 37 -32.82 50.90 61.66
CA ILE A 37 -31.49 50.50 61.18
C ILE A 37 -31.34 48.97 61.24
N ALA A 38 -31.83 48.32 62.29
CA ALA A 38 -31.83 46.86 62.39
C ALA A 38 -32.66 46.24 61.26
N ARG A 39 -33.89 46.75 61.03
CA ARG A 39 -34.73 46.31 59.92
C ARG A 39 -34.05 46.50 58.56
N TYR A 40 -33.48 47.67 58.30
CA TYR A 40 -32.81 47.94 57.02
C TYR A 40 -31.53 47.11 56.84
N LYS A 41 -30.80 46.80 57.91
CA LYS A 41 -29.66 45.87 57.83
C LYS A 41 -30.09 44.48 57.41
N GLU A 42 -31.23 44.02 57.91
CA GLU A 42 -31.77 42.69 57.58
C GLU A 42 -32.30 42.65 56.14
N GLU A 43 -33.07 43.65 55.72
CA GLU A 43 -33.49 43.81 54.31
C GLU A 43 -32.29 43.92 53.35
N TYR A 44 -31.25 44.67 53.74
CA TYR A 44 -30.03 44.81 52.94
C TYR A 44 -29.23 43.50 52.87
N ALA A 45 -29.19 42.72 53.94
CA ALA A 45 -28.55 41.40 53.94
C ALA A 45 -29.28 40.41 53.01
N VAL A 46 -30.62 40.43 53.01
CA VAL A 46 -31.44 39.63 52.08
C VAL A 46 -31.17 40.05 50.64
N LEU A 47 -31.22 41.35 50.33
CA LEU A 47 -30.97 41.87 48.99
C LEU A 47 -29.55 41.58 48.49
N ILE A 48 -28.53 41.63 49.35
CA ILE A 48 -27.16 41.21 48.99
C ILE A 48 -27.10 39.73 48.70
N SER A 49 -27.75 38.90 49.53
CA SER A 49 -27.78 37.46 49.32
C SER A 49 -28.48 37.11 48.00
N GLU A 50 -29.59 37.77 47.68
CA GLU A 50 -30.29 37.61 46.40
C GLU A 50 -29.42 38.09 45.23
N ALA A 51 -28.78 39.25 45.34
CA ALA A 51 -27.89 39.77 44.31
C ALA A 51 -26.68 38.86 44.08
N GLN A 52 -26.10 38.28 45.14
CA GLN A 52 -25.03 37.29 45.03
C GLN A 52 -25.50 35.99 44.41
N ALA A 53 -26.69 35.50 44.78
CA ALA A 53 -27.29 34.32 44.16
C ALA A 53 -27.52 34.53 42.66
N ILE A 54 -28.13 35.65 42.27
CA ILE A 54 -28.34 36.01 40.86
C ILE A 54 -27.01 36.13 40.12
N LYS A 55 -25.98 36.72 40.73
CA LYS A 55 -24.66 36.85 40.12
C LYS A 55 -23.98 35.49 39.92
N ALA A 56 -24.11 34.58 40.88
CA ALA A 56 -23.61 33.21 40.76
C ALA A 56 -24.37 32.44 39.66
N ASP A 57 -25.69 32.58 39.61
CA ASP A 57 -26.52 31.98 38.56
C ASP A 57 -26.15 32.52 37.17
N LEU A 58 -25.94 33.83 37.04
CA LEU A 58 -25.49 34.46 35.79
C LEU A 58 -24.15 33.89 35.32
N ALA A 59 -23.17 33.77 36.23
CA ALA A 59 -21.87 33.18 35.92
C ALA A 59 -21.99 31.70 35.51
N ALA A 60 -22.86 30.94 36.18
CA ALA A 60 -23.12 29.55 35.82
C ALA A 60 -23.78 29.41 34.45
N VAL A 61 -24.74 30.27 34.13
CA VAL A 61 -25.41 30.33 32.81
C VAL A 61 -24.43 30.75 31.73
N GLU A 62 -23.61 31.77 31.96
CA GLU A 62 -22.58 32.22 31.01
C GLU A 62 -21.58 31.10 30.71
N ALA A 63 -21.08 30.42 31.74
CA ALA A 63 -20.22 29.25 31.57
C ALA A 63 -20.91 28.13 30.78
N LYS A 64 -22.22 27.91 31.00
CA LYS A 64 -23.00 26.92 30.25
C LYS A 64 -23.21 27.31 28.80
N VAL A 65 -23.43 28.60 28.51
CA VAL A 65 -23.54 29.14 27.14
C VAL A 65 -22.21 28.99 26.41
N ASN A 66 -21.10 29.40 27.03
CA ASN A 66 -19.76 29.27 26.45
C ASN A 66 -19.40 27.81 26.15
N ARG A 67 -19.75 26.88 27.05
CA ARG A 67 -19.59 25.44 26.81
C ARG A 67 -20.45 24.95 25.64
N SER A 68 -21.69 25.42 25.55
CA SER A 68 -22.60 25.04 24.46
C SER A 68 -22.12 25.53 23.09
N THR A 69 -21.59 26.75 23.01
CA THR A 69 -21.11 27.33 21.75
C THR A 69 -19.82 26.65 21.28
N ALA A 70 -18.89 26.36 22.19
CA ALA A 70 -17.69 25.58 21.89
C ALA A 70 -18.04 24.17 21.40
N LEU A 71 -18.93 23.47 22.12
CA LEU A 71 -19.39 22.14 21.76
C LEU A 71 -20.09 22.12 20.39
N LEU A 72 -21.00 23.06 20.12
CA LEU A 72 -21.69 23.18 18.83
C LEU A 72 -20.71 23.40 17.68
N LYS A 73 -19.73 24.29 17.85
CA LYS A 73 -18.69 24.53 16.84
C LYS A 73 -17.80 23.30 16.63
N SER A 74 -17.54 22.54 17.68
CA SER A 74 -16.75 21.31 17.59
C SER A 74 -17.51 20.23 16.82
N LEU A 75 -18.76 19.97 17.21
CA LEU A 75 -19.63 18.98 16.59
C LEU A 75 -20.06 19.37 15.18
N SER A 76 -20.16 20.66 14.84
CA SER A 76 -20.49 21.09 13.47
C SER A 76 -19.39 20.70 12.48
N ALA A 77 -18.12 20.87 12.85
CA ALA A 77 -17.01 20.45 12.00
C ALA A 77 -16.96 18.93 11.83
N GLU A 78 -17.24 18.18 12.90
CA GLU A 78 -17.29 16.71 12.84
C GLU A 78 -18.49 16.23 12.02
N ARG A 79 -19.64 16.91 12.12
CA ARG A 79 -20.80 16.67 11.25
C ARG A 79 -20.44 16.87 9.78
N GLU A 80 -19.80 17.98 9.41
CA GLU A 80 -19.38 18.21 8.02
C GLU A 80 -18.42 17.13 7.52
N ARG A 81 -17.48 16.70 8.37
CA ARG A 81 -16.58 15.59 8.06
C ARG A 81 -17.35 14.30 7.82
N TRP A 82 -18.24 13.92 8.74
CA TRP A 82 -19.07 12.72 8.59
C TRP A 82 -20.02 12.80 7.41
N GLU A 83 -20.51 14.00 7.06
CA GLU A 83 -21.35 14.22 5.88
C GLU A 83 -20.54 13.95 4.61
N LYS A 84 -19.30 14.45 4.51
CA LYS A 84 -18.35 14.12 3.42
C LYS A 84 -17.99 12.63 3.39
N THR A 85 -17.73 12.02 4.56
CA THR A 85 -17.43 10.58 4.67
C THR A 85 -18.64 9.74 4.28
N SER A 86 -19.85 10.15 4.65
CA SER A 86 -21.10 9.49 4.28
C SER A 86 -21.36 9.60 2.77
N GLU A 87 -21.10 10.76 2.18
CA GLU A 87 -21.20 10.96 0.73
C GLU A 87 -20.19 10.08 -0.03
N THR A 88 -18.94 10.02 0.44
CA THR A 88 -17.93 9.10 -0.13
C THR A 88 -18.33 7.63 0.04
N PHE A 89 -18.88 7.23 1.19
CA PHE A 89 -19.43 5.88 1.37
C PHE A 89 -20.60 5.61 0.43
N LYS A 90 -21.47 6.58 0.18
CA LYS A 90 -22.59 6.45 -0.77
C LYS A 90 -22.08 6.24 -2.19
N ASN A 91 -21.04 6.97 -2.59
CA ASN A 91 -20.37 6.80 -3.89
C ASN A 91 -19.63 5.45 -4.00
N GLN A 92 -19.01 4.98 -2.92
CA GLN A 92 -18.42 3.64 -2.86
C GLN A 92 -19.50 2.55 -2.95
N MET A 93 -20.64 2.74 -2.28
CA MET A 93 -21.75 1.79 -2.32
C MET A 93 -22.39 1.72 -3.71
N SER A 94 -22.44 2.82 -4.47
CA SER A 94 -22.96 2.80 -5.84
C SER A 94 -22.05 2.06 -6.83
N THR A 95 -20.75 1.97 -6.54
CA THR A 95 -19.73 1.34 -7.39
C THR A 95 -19.34 -0.07 -6.95
N ILE A 96 -19.74 -0.51 -5.74
CA ILE A 96 -19.30 -1.78 -5.14
C ILE A 96 -19.60 -3.01 -6.01
N ALA A 97 -20.73 -3.02 -6.72
CA ALA A 97 -21.09 -4.15 -7.57
C ALA A 97 -20.09 -4.34 -8.72
N GLY A 98 -19.71 -3.26 -9.39
CA GLY A 98 -18.71 -3.29 -10.45
C GLY A 98 -17.30 -3.57 -9.92
N ASP A 99 -16.94 -2.95 -8.79
CA ASP A 99 -15.65 -3.14 -8.12
C ASP A 99 -15.43 -4.60 -7.70
N CYS A 100 -16.44 -5.23 -7.08
CA CYS A 100 -16.42 -6.64 -6.70
C CYS A 100 -16.37 -7.55 -7.93
N LEU A 101 -17.06 -7.21 -9.02
CA LEU A 101 -17.02 -8.01 -10.24
C LEU A 101 -15.64 -8.00 -10.87
N LEU A 102 -15.02 -6.82 -11.02
CA LEU A 102 -13.66 -6.68 -11.55
C LEU A 102 -12.64 -7.42 -10.68
N SER A 103 -12.75 -7.26 -9.36
CA SER A 103 -11.86 -7.90 -8.39
C SER A 103 -12.02 -9.42 -8.37
N GLY A 104 -13.26 -9.91 -8.43
CA GLY A 104 -13.57 -11.33 -8.50
C GLY A 104 -13.08 -11.97 -9.81
N ALA A 105 -13.29 -11.29 -10.95
CA ALA A 105 -12.77 -11.72 -12.25
C ALA A 105 -11.23 -11.76 -12.24
N PHE A 106 -10.59 -10.76 -11.63
CA PHE A 106 -9.15 -10.70 -11.50
C PHE A 106 -8.59 -11.91 -10.71
N ILE A 107 -9.09 -12.16 -9.51
CA ILE A 107 -8.62 -13.29 -8.67
C ILE A 107 -8.93 -14.64 -9.34
N ALA A 108 -10.04 -14.76 -10.08
CA ALA A 108 -10.46 -16.02 -10.68
C ALA A 108 -9.71 -16.38 -11.98
N TYR A 109 -9.38 -15.38 -12.81
CA TYR A 109 -8.92 -15.61 -14.19
C TYR A 109 -7.57 -14.98 -14.53
N ALA A 110 -7.17 -13.90 -13.84
CA ALA A 110 -5.98 -13.15 -14.24
C ALA A 110 -4.66 -13.87 -13.89
N GLY A 111 -4.67 -14.78 -12.92
CA GLY A 111 -3.46 -15.38 -12.36
C GLY A 111 -2.60 -16.18 -13.35
N TYR A 112 -3.19 -16.79 -14.38
CA TYR A 112 -2.44 -17.50 -15.43
C TYR A 112 -1.61 -16.55 -16.31
N PHE A 113 -2.11 -15.32 -16.50
CA PHE A 113 -1.58 -14.38 -17.48
C PHE A 113 -0.43 -13.54 -16.91
N ASP A 114 0.40 -13.03 -17.83
CA ASP A 114 1.47 -12.09 -17.51
C ASP A 114 0.92 -10.69 -17.17
N GLN A 115 1.80 -9.82 -16.64
CA GLN A 115 1.41 -8.49 -16.18
C GLN A 115 0.74 -7.63 -17.28
N GLN A 116 1.22 -7.72 -18.52
CA GLN A 116 0.67 -6.94 -19.64
C GLN A 116 -0.73 -7.42 -20.03
N MET A 117 -0.92 -8.73 -20.15
CA MET A 117 -2.22 -9.30 -20.48
C MET A 117 -3.23 -9.09 -19.36
N ARG A 118 -2.81 -9.13 -18.08
CA ARG A 118 -3.68 -8.74 -16.95
C ARG A 118 -4.21 -7.32 -17.10
N GLN A 119 -3.36 -6.37 -17.48
CA GLN A 119 -3.78 -4.99 -17.70
C GLN A 119 -4.74 -4.86 -18.89
N ASN A 120 -4.50 -5.61 -19.98
CA ASN A 120 -5.38 -5.65 -21.14
C ASN A 120 -6.76 -6.24 -20.77
N LEU A 121 -6.78 -7.35 -20.02
CA LEU A 121 -8.00 -7.98 -19.51
C LEU A 121 -8.78 -7.01 -18.63
N PHE A 122 -8.11 -6.34 -17.69
CA PHE A 122 -8.75 -5.40 -16.78
C PHE A 122 -9.37 -4.21 -17.53
N THR A 123 -8.64 -3.65 -18.50
CA THR A 123 -9.15 -2.57 -19.38
C THR A 123 -10.38 -3.04 -20.17
N THR A 124 -10.32 -4.26 -20.72
CA THR A 124 -11.42 -4.84 -21.51
C THR A 124 -12.65 -5.10 -20.64
N TRP A 125 -12.47 -5.67 -19.45
CA TRP A 125 -13.56 -5.90 -18.49
C TRP A 125 -14.19 -4.58 -18.03
N SER A 126 -13.36 -3.56 -17.78
CA SER A 126 -13.82 -2.22 -17.44
C SER A 126 -14.67 -1.62 -18.57
N HIS A 127 -14.24 -1.75 -19.82
CA HIS A 127 -15.01 -1.30 -20.98
C HIS A 127 -16.35 -2.06 -21.11
N HIS A 128 -16.39 -3.37 -20.88
CA HIS A 128 -17.64 -4.13 -20.87
C HIS A 128 -18.59 -3.68 -19.76
N LEU A 129 -18.08 -3.37 -18.56
CA LEU A 129 -18.90 -2.83 -17.48
C LEU A 129 -19.49 -1.46 -17.85
N GLN A 130 -18.71 -0.60 -18.51
CA GLN A 130 -19.20 0.68 -19.02
C GLN A 130 -20.34 0.48 -20.04
N GLN A 131 -20.17 -0.43 -21.00
CA GLN A 131 -21.22 -0.75 -21.97
C GLN A 131 -22.48 -1.33 -21.33
N ALA A 132 -22.33 -2.08 -20.24
CA ALA A 132 -23.44 -2.63 -19.46
C ALA A 132 -24.09 -1.62 -18.49
N ASN A 133 -23.62 -0.36 -18.47
CA ASN A 133 -24.05 0.68 -17.54
C ASN A 133 -23.90 0.28 -16.05
N ILE A 134 -22.89 -0.52 -15.73
CA ILE A 134 -22.55 -0.88 -14.35
C ILE A 134 -21.52 0.15 -13.85
N GLN A 135 -21.82 0.79 -12.72
CA GLN A 135 -20.90 1.74 -12.09
C GLN A 135 -19.75 0.99 -11.41
N PHE A 136 -18.55 1.52 -11.57
CA PHE A 136 -17.31 1.06 -10.91
C PHE A 136 -16.34 2.24 -10.79
N ARG A 137 -15.31 2.10 -9.96
CA ARG A 137 -14.22 3.07 -9.87
C ARG A 137 -13.18 2.86 -10.97
N THR A 138 -12.97 3.89 -11.79
CA THR A 138 -12.05 3.84 -12.94
C THR A 138 -10.58 3.69 -12.54
N ASP A 139 -10.23 4.14 -11.35
CA ASP A 139 -8.90 4.18 -10.76
C ASP A 139 -8.75 3.19 -9.60
N ILE A 140 -9.36 2.00 -9.71
CA ILE A 140 -9.17 0.95 -8.71
C ILE A 140 -7.69 0.57 -8.63
N ALA A 141 -7.07 0.97 -7.52
CA ALA A 141 -5.77 0.52 -7.09
C ALA A 141 -5.92 -0.92 -6.54
N ARG A 142 -5.75 -1.91 -7.44
CA ARG A 142 -6.13 -3.33 -7.21
C ARG A 142 -5.43 -3.93 -5.99
N THR A 143 -4.14 -3.63 -5.86
CA THR A 143 -3.28 -4.08 -4.77
C THR A 143 -3.79 -3.57 -3.42
N GLU A 144 -4.10 -2.29 -3.32
CA GLU A 144 -4.60 -1.62 -2.11
C GLU A 144 -6.04 -2.04 -1.79
N TYR A 145 -6.85 -2.31 -2.81
CA TYR A 145 -8.22 -2.76 -2.62
C TYR A 145 -8.29 -4.20 -2.11
N LEU A 146 -7.39 -5.07 -2.54
CA LEU A 146 -7.38 -6.50 -2.21
C LEU A 146 -6.40 -6.89 -1.10
N SER A 147 -5.56 -5.97 -0.62
CA SER A 147 -4.60 -6.21 0.46
C SER A 147 -4.47 -4.99 1.37
N ASN A 148 -4.13 -5.23 2.64
CA ASN A 148 -3.71 -4.15 3.54
C ASN A 148 -2.17 -4.01 3.57
N ALA A 149 -1.69 -2.90 4.15
CA ALA A 149 -0.26 -2.62 4.22
C ALA A 149 0.52 -3.68 5.03
N ASP A 150 -0.05 -4.14 6.14
CA ASP A 150 0.57 -5.15 7.02
C ASP A 150 0.77 -6.48 6.28
N GLU A 151 -0.20 -6.92 5.50
CA GLU A 151 -0.12 -8.11 4.65
C GLU A 151 1.03 -7.98 3.64
N ARG A 152 1.13 -6.84 2.94
CA ARG A 152 2.20 -6.60 1.96
C ARG A 152 3.58 -6.59 2.60
N LEU A 153 3.73 -5.92 3.74
CA LEU A 153 4.99 -5.87 4.49
C LEU A 153 5.40 -7.25 5.00
N ARG A 154 4.44 -8.06 5.48
CA ARG A 154 4.68 -9.44 5.88
C ARG A 154 5.15 -10.31 4.71
N TRP A 155 4.54 -10.14 3.53
CA TRP A 155 4.97 -10.88 2.34
C TRP A 155 6.39 -10.53 1.93
N GLN A 156 6.74 -9.24 1.96
CA GLN A 156 8.11 -8.78 1.71
C GLN A 156 9.11 -9.35 2.72
N ALA A 157 8.74 -9.38 4.02
CA ALA A 157 9.55 -10.02 5.06
C ALA A 157 9.71 -11.53 4.85
N SER A 158 8.80 -12.16 4.10
CA SER A 158 8.85 -13.57 3.71
C SER A 158 9.56 -13.80 2.37
N SER A 159 10.41 -12.86 1.95
CA SER A 159 11.18 -12.89 0.70
C SER A 159 10.38 -12.69 -0.60
N LEU A 160 9.14 -12.17 -0.53
CA LEU A 160 8.42 -11.78 -1.74
C LEU A 160 9.00 -10.47 -2.31
N PRO A 161 9.34 -10.40 -3.61
CA PRO A 161 9.74 -9.16 -4.24
C PRO A 161 8.66 -8.08 -4.17
N ALA A 162 9.08 -6.84 -3.92
CA ALA A 162 8.19 -5.68 -3.75
C ALA A 162 7.81 -5.05 -5.11
N ASP A 163 7.25 -5.85 -6.02
CA ASP A 163 6.71 -5.41 -7.30
C ASP A 163 5.23 -5.81 -7.46
N ASP A 164 4.55 -5.14 -8.39
CA ASP A 164 3.11 -5.28 -8.60
C ASP A 164 2.72 -6.72 -8.95
N LEU A 165 3.47 -7.38 -9.85
CA LEU A 165 3.16 -8.75 -10.28
C LEU A 165 3.24 -9.72 -9.11
N CYS A 166 4.31 -9.66 -8.32
CA CYS A 166 4.50 -10.49 -7.14
C CYS A 166 3.43 -10.21 -6.08
N THR A 167 3.08 -8.94 -5.85
CA THR A 167 2.04 -8.54 -4.89
C THR A 167 0.65 -9.02 -5.33
N GLU A 168 0.30 -8.85 -6.61
CA GLU A 168 -0.93 -9.39 -7.20
C GLU A 168 -1.01 -10.91 -7.09
N ASN A 169 0.10 -11.61 -7.32
CA ASN A 169 0.18 -13.06 -7.17
C ASN A 169 -0.02 -13.49 -5.71
N ALA A 170 0.58 -12.78 -4.76
CA ALA A 170 0.42 -13.06 -3.33
C ALA A 170 -1.04 -12.87 -2.87
N ILE A 171 -1.74 -11.85 -3.39
CA ILE A 171 -3.18 -11.67 -3.18
C ILE A 171 -3.97 -12.90 -3.64
N MET A 172 -3.66 -13.44 -4.82
CA MET A 172 -4.32 -14.64 -5.35
C MET A 172 -4.00 -15.88 -4.49
N LEU A 173 -2.74 -16.04 -4.06
CA LEU A 173 -2.33 -17.12 -3.15
C LEU A 173 -2.91 -17.00 -1.74
N LYS A 174 -3.36 -15.81 -1.34
CA LYS A 174 -4.03 -15.59 -0.05
C LYS A 174 -5.54 -15.79 -0.14
N ARG A 175 -6.15 -15.37 -1.25
CA ARG A 175 -7.62 -15.31 -1.45
C ARG A 175 -8.15 -16.34 -2.44
N PHE A 176 -7.45 -17.44 -2.64
CA PHE A 176 -7.89 -18.48 -3.56
C PHE A 176 -9.18 -19.16 -3.10
N ASN A 177 -10.06 -19.50 -4.05
CA ASN A 177 -11.19 -20.38 -3.80
C ASN A 177 -10.85 -21.83 -4.12
N ARG A 178 -10.24 -22.07 -5.30
CA ARG A 178 -9.68 -23.36 -5.71
C ARG A 178 -8.20 -23.42 -5.34
N TYR A 179 -7.67 -24.60 -5.02
CA TYR A 179 -6.27 -24.70 -4.62
C TYR A 179 -5.33 -24.19 -5.73
N PRO A 180 -4.29 -23.42 -5.38
CA PRO A 180 -3.46 -22.77 -6.38
C PRO A 180 -2.48 -23.75 -7.05
N LEU A 181 -2.32 -23.59 -8.36
CA LEU A 181 -1.25 -24.18 -9.16
C LEU A 181 -0.33 -23.08 -9.66
N ILE A 182 0.92 -23.14 -9.23
CA ILE A 182 1.91 -22.10 -9.38
C ILE A 182 2.87 -22.48 -10.50
N ILE A 183 3.08 -21.56 -11.44
CA ILE A 183 4.12 -21.68 -12.46
C ILE A 183 5.28 -20.82 -11.99
N ASP A 184 6.36 -21.42 -11.52
CA ASP A 184 7.47 -20.75 -10.85
C ASP A 184 8.84 -21.23 -11.39
N PRO A 185 9.27 -20.77 -12.58
CA PRO A 185 10.54 -21.18 -13.18
C PRO A 185 11.77 -20.72 -12.38
N SER A 186 11.67 -19.59 -11.67
CA SER A 186 12.76 -19.00 -10.89
C SER A 186 12.87 -19.56 -9.47
N GLY A 187 11.81 -20.18 -8.94
CA GLY A 187 11.75 -20.69 -7.57
C GLY A 187 11.40 -19.66 -6.51
N GLN A 188 11.11 -18.41 -6.90
CA GLN A 188 10.82 -17.31 -5.97
C GLN A 188 9.52 -17.54 -5.20
N ALA A 189 8.48 -18.05 -5.86
CA ALA A 189 7.19 -18.32 -5.22
C ALA A 189 7.29 -19.45 -4.20
N THR A 190 8.07 -20.49 -4.55
CA THR A 190 8.35 -21.64 -3.70
C THR A 190 9.03 -21.19 -2.41
N GLU A 191 10.06 -20.35 -2.49
CA GLU A 191 10.74 -19.80 -1.31
C GLU A 191 9.81 -18.95 -0.44
N PHE A 192 9.05 -18.05 -1.08
CA PHE A 192 8.07 -17.20 -0.42
C PHE A 192 7.05 -18.03 0.39
N ILE A 193 6.44 -19.04 -0.22
CA ILE A 193 5.42 -19.88 0.44
C ILE A 193 6.02 -20.67 1.59
N MET A 194 7.23 -21.21 1.42
CA MET A 194 7.92 -21.93 2.49
C MET A 194 8.21 -21.02 3.70
N ASN A 195 8.55 -19.75 3.47
CA ASN A 195 8.79 -18.76 4.52
C ASN A 195 7.49 -18.29 5.19
N GLU A 196 6.45 -17.96 4.41
CA GLU A 196 5.17 -17.46 4.93
C GLU A 196 4.44 -18.50 5.81
N TYR A 197 4.58 -19.79 5.49
CA TYR A 197 3.97 -20.90 6.23
C TYR A 197 4.95 -21.66 7.14
N LYS A 198 6.13 -21.11 7.40
CA LYS A 198 7.18 -21.73 8.23
C LYS A 198 6.68 -22.11 9.62
N ASP A 199 5.95 -21.22 10.29
CA ASP A 199 5.41 -21.45 11.64
C ASP A 199 4.33 -22.54 11.67
N ARG A 200 3.69 -22.80 10.52
CA ARG A 200 2.68 -23.84 10.34
C ARG A 200 3.27 -25.19 9.91
N LYS A 201 4.60 -25.34 9.93
CA LYS A 201 5.31 -26.58 9.56
C LYS A 201 4.95 -27.07 8.15
N ILE A 202 4.96 -26.16 7.18
CA ILE A 202 4.76 -26.51 5.78
C ILE A 202 5.74 -27.60 5.33
N THR A 203 5.22 -28.61 4.65
CA THR A 203 6.01 -29.73 4.13
C THR A 203 6.15 -29.60 2.62
N ARG A 204 7.37 -29.77 2.10
CA ARG A 204 7.65 -29.83 0.66
C ARG A 204 7.76 -31.30 0.22
N THR A 205 7.08 -31.67 -0.85
CA THR A 205 7.12 -33.01 -1.45
C THR A 205 6.95 -32.90 -2.97
N SER A 206 7.20 -33.97 -3.72
CA SER A 206 6.97 -34.07 -5.17
C SER A 206 6.00 -35.22 -5.48
N PHE A 207 5.31 -35.16 -6.62
CA PHE A 207 4.56 -36.33 -7.12
C PHE A 207 5.46 -37.53 -7.44
N LEU A 208 6.76 -37.28 -7.65
CA LEU A 208 7.77 -38.31 -7.89
C LEU A 208 8.27 -38.97 -6.59
N ASP A 209 7.91 -38.43 -5.42
CA ASP A 209 8.32 -39.01 -4.14
C ASP A 209 7.42 -40.19 -3.74
N ASP A 210 8.02 -41.34 -3.42
CA ASP A 210 7.29 -42.49 -2.84
C ASP A 210 6.56 -42.14 -1.53
N ALA A 211 7.05 -41.12 -0.82
CA ALA A 211 6.45 -40.63 0.42
C ALA A 211 5.27 -39.67 0.21
N PHE A 212 4.96 -39.26 -1.02
CA PHE A 212 3.93 -38.28 -1.35
C PHE A 212 2.58 -38.60 -0.69
N ARG A 213 2.10 -39.84 -0.85
CA ARG A 213 0.79 -40.28 -0.30
C ARG A 213 0.75 -40.17 1.22
N LYS A 214 1.83 -40.57 1.90
CA LYS A 214 1.93 -40.47 3.37
C LYS A 214 1.97 -39.02 3.83
N ASN A 215 2.70 -38.16 3.12
CA ASN A 215 2.75 -36.73 3.40
C ASN A 215 1.38 -36.07 3.20
N LEU A 216 0.66 -36.42 2.13
CA LEU A 216 -0.69 -35.94 1.84
C LEU A 216 -1.69 -36.40 2.91
N GLU A 217 -1.69 -37.68 3.28
CA GLU A 217 -2.54 -38.21 4.35
C GLU A 217 -2.31 -37.49 5.68
N SER A 218 -1.04 -37.30 6.05
CA SER A 218 -0.66 -36.57 7.27
C SER A 218 -1.11 -35.12 7.23
N ALA A 219 -0.88 -34.42 6.12
CA ALA A 219 -1.27 -33.03 5.95
C ALA A 219 -2.80 -32.85 6.00
N LEU A 220 -3.58 -33.76 5.40
CA LEU A 220 -5.05 -33.75 5.46
C LEU A 220 -5.55 -33.93 6.90
N ARG A 221 -4.96 -34.87 7.67
CA ARG A 221 -5.32 -35.16 9.06
C ARG A 221 -5.02 -34.02 10.01
N PHE A 222 -3.79 -33.50 9.95
CA PHE A 222 -3.32 -32.50 10.91
C PHE A 222 -3.54 -31.06 10.44
N GLY A 223 -3.89 -30.86 9.18
CA GLY A 223 -4.11 -29.53 8.59
C GLY A 223 -2.82 -28.73 8.39
N ASN A 224 -1.68 -29.41 8.25
CA ASN A 224 -0.41 -28.78 7.91
C ASN A 224 -0.42 -28.37 6.43
N PRO A 225 0.12 -27.19 6.07
CA PRO A 225 0.25 -26.81 4.67
C PRO A 225 1.18 -27.76 3.91
N LEU A 226 0.85 -28.06 2.65
CA LEU A 226 1.64 -28.94 1.79
C LEU A 226 1.99 -28.22 0.49
N LEU A 227 3.28 -28.21 0.12
CA LEU A 227 3.76 -27.74 -1.18
C LEU A 227 4.19 -28.95 -2.01
N VAL A 228 3.49 -29.19 -3.12
CA VAL A 228 3.76 -30.31 -4.03
C VAL A 228 4.41 -29.78 -5.31
N GLN A 229 5.62 -30.27 -5.59
CA GLN A 229 6.40 -29.93 -6.78
C GLN A 229 6.18 -30.94 -7.91
N ASP A 230 6.67 -30.58 -9.10
CA ASP A 230 6.68 -31.42 -10.31
C ASP A 230 5.27 -31.85 -10.76
N VAL A 231 4.35 -30.88 -10.78
CA VAL A 231 2.93 -31.08 -11.13
C VAL A 231 2.74 -31.56 -12.56
N GLU A 232 3.74 -31.42 -13.44
CA GLU A 232 3.78 -32.09 -14.74
C GLU A 232 3.61 -33.61 -14.65
N SER A 233 3.98 -34.24 -13.53
CA SER A 233 3.79 -35.66 -13.24
C SER A 233 2.55 -35.90 -12.36
N TYR A 234 1.45 -35.21 -12.64
CA TYR A 234 0.22 -35.21 -11.84
C TYR A 234 -0.34 -36.62 -11.54
N ASP A 235 -0.56 -36.94 -10.26
CA ASP A 235 -1.25 -38.16 -9.81
C ASP A 235 -2.76 -37.89 -9.57
N PRO A 236 -3.68 -38.58 -10.27
CA PRO A 236 -5.13 -38.50 -10.07
C PRO A 236 -5.62 -38.80 -8.64
N VAL A 237 -4.77 -39.37 -7.76
CA VAL A 237 -5.07 -39.54 -6.34
C VAL A 237 -5.49 -38.23 -5.66
N LEU A 238 -5.06 -37.07 -6.20
CA LEU A 238 -5.41 -35.76 -5.65
C LEU A 238 -6.82 -35.29 -6.04
N ASN A 239 -7.52 -35.96 -6.96
CA ASN A 239 -8.84 -35.54 -7.45
C ASN A 239 -9.88 -35.31 -6.35
N PRO A 240 -10.07 -36.22 -5.36
CA PRO A 240 -11.03 -36.01 -4.28
C PRO A 240 -10.71 -34.75 -3.46
N VAL A 241 -9.42 -34.43 -3.31
CA VAL A 241 -8.94 -33.24 -2.58
C VAL A 241 -9.25 -31.96 -3.37
N LEU A 242 -8.91 -31.93 -4.66
CA LEU A 242 -9.17 -30.76 -5.51
C LEU A 242 -10.66 -30.48 -5.68
N ASN A 243 -11.48 -31.54 -5.80
CA ASN A 243 -12.93 -31.43 -5.91
C ASN A 243 -13.63 -31.14 -4.58
N ARG A 244 -12.90 -31.22 -3.45
CA ARG A 244 -13.44 -31.13 -2.09
C ARG A 244 -14.59 -32.13 -1.87
N GLU A 245 -14.38 -33.38 -2.28
CA GLU A 245 -15.30 -34.51 -2.13
C GLU A 245 -15.36 -34.97 -0.66
N VAL A 246 -15.96 -34.14 0.19
CA VAL A 246 -16.03 -34.36 1.63
C VAL A 246 -17.34 -35.03 2.04
N ARG A 247 -17.25 -36.03 2.90
CA ARG A 247 -18.38 -36.74 3.50
C ARG A 247 -18.50 -36.36 4.97
N ARG A 248 -19.70 -35.98 5.43
CA ARG A 248 -19.94 -35.64 6.84
C ARG A 248 -20.62 -36.81 7.53
N THR A 249 -19.93 -37.47 8.45
CA THR A 249 -20.44 -38.63 9.19
C THR A 249 -20.17 -38.44 10.68
N GLY A 250 -21.21 -38.47 11.52
CA GLY A 250 -21.07 -38.41 12.98
C GLY A 250 -20.36 -37.16 13.51
N GLY A 251 -20.53 -36.00 12.86
CA GLY A 251 -19.87 -34.74 13.22
C GLY A 251 -18.43 -34.58 12.72
N ARG A 252 -17.86 -35.60 12.08
CA ARG A 252 -16.55 -35.54 11.43
C ARG A 252 -16.69 -35.24 9.94
N VAL A 253 -15.70 -34.54 9.38
CA VAL A 253 -15.58 -34.31 7.94
C VAL A 253 -14.50 -35.27 7.43
N LEU A 254 -14.89 -36.20 6.58
CA LEU A 254 -14.04 -37.24 6.02
C LEU A 254 -13.77 -36.98 4.55
N ILE A 255 -12.59 -37.34 4.08
CA ILE A 255 -12.23 -37.38 2.66
C ILE A 255 -11.66 -38.75 2.32
N THR A 256 -12.08 -39.32 1.20
CA THR A 256 -11.64 -40.64 0.76
C THR A 256 -10.47 -40.48 -0.20
N LEU A 257 -9.34 -41.11 0.12
CA LEU A 257 -8.12 -41.09 -0.68
C LEU A 257 -7.73 -42.53 -0.99
N GLY A 258 -7.94 -42.97 -2.24
CA GLY A 258 -7.80 -44.39 -2.60
C GLY A 258 -8.75 -45.24 -1.76
N ASP A 259 -8.18 -46.15 -0.97
CA ASP A 259 -8.93 -47.08 -0.11
C ASP A 259 -9.08 -46.58 1.35
N GLN A 260 -8.56 -45.40 1.68
CA GLN A 260 -8.56 -44.87 3.04
C GLN A 260 -9.51 -43.70 3.23
N ASP A 261 -10.24 -43.72 4.35
CA ASP A 261 -11.00 -42.57 4.85
C ASP A 261 -10.18 -41.79 5.86
N ILE A 262 -10.05 -40.49 5.60
CA ILE A 262 -9.18 -39.58 6.35
C ILE A 262 -10.02 -38.47 6.96
N ASP A 263 -9.82 -38.20 8.26
CA ASP A 263 -10.38 -37.02 8.92
C ASP A 263 -9.76 -35.75 8.30
N LEU A 264 -10.56 -34.91 7.65
CA LEU A 264 -10.11 -33.68 7.02
C LEU A 264 -10.09 -32.52 8.03
N SER A 265 -8.91 -31.95 8.26
CA SER A 265 -8.78 -30.71 9.02
C SER A 265 -9.23 -29.50 8.19
N PRO A 266 -10.04 -28.57 8.75
CA PRO A 266 -10.45 -27.35 8.07
C PRO A 266 -9.30 -26.37 7.82
N SER A 267 -8.15 -26.54 8.47
CA SER A 267 -6.97 -25.69 8.27
C SER A 267 -6.05 -26.16 7.13
N PHE A 268 -6.36 -27.30 6.49
CA PHE A 268 -5.55 -27.87 5.43
C PHE A 268 -5.49 -26.95 4.21
N VAL A 269 -4.26 -26.75 3.71
CA VAL A 269 -3.97 -25.99 2.49
C VAL A 269 -2.93 -26.74 1.69
N ILE A 270 -3.14 -26.83 0.37
CA ILE A 270 -2.17 -27.40 -0.57
C ILE A 270 -1.83 -26.38 -1.65
N PHE A 271 -0.55 -26.30 -1.99
CA PHE A 271 0.00 -25.52 -3.10
C PHE A 271 0.64 -26.49 -4.09
N LEU A 272 0.27 -26.37 -5.35
CA LEU A 272 0.88 -27.12 -6.45
C LEU A 272 1.89 -26.20 -7.16
N SER A 273 3.07 -26.69 -7.52
CA SER A 273 4.10 -25.89 -8.20
C SER A 273 4.78 -26.67 -9.32
N THR A 274 5.01 -26.02 -10.46
CA THR A 274 5.88 -26.51 -11.53
C THR A 274 6.96 -25.48 -11.84
N ARG A 275 8.14 -25.96 -12.23
CA ARG A 275 9.24 -25.12 -12.72
C ARG A 275 9.25 -24.98 -14.24
N ASP A 276 8.47 -25.79 -14.94
CA ASP A 276 8.41 -25.76 -16.40
C ASP A 276 7.25 -24.87 -16.85
N PRO A 277 7.52 -23.67 -17.40
CA PRO A 277 6.48 -22.76 -17.88
C PRO A 277 5.81 -23.23 -19.17
N THR A 278 6.32 -24.29 -19.81
CA THR A 278 5.81 -24.80 -21.09
C THR A 278 4.83 -25.97 -20.95
N VAL A 279 4.59 -26.44 -19.73
CA VAL A 279 3.69 -27.56 -19.46
C VAL A 279 2.26 -27.21 -19.84
N GLU A 280 1.68 -28.03 -20.72
CA GLU A 280 0.25 -27.98 -21.04
C GLU A 280 -0.53 -28.87 -20.07
N PHE A 281 -1.30 -28.24 -19.18
CA PHE A 281 -2.15 -28.98 -18.25
C PHE A 281 -3.47 -29.41 -18.91
N PRO A 282 -3.99 -30.61 -18.59
CA PRO A 282 -5.26 -31.06 -19.13
C PRO A 282 -6.40 -30.15 -18.66
N PRO A 283 -7.41 -29.86 -19.52
CA PRO A 283 -8.54 -28.99 -19.17
C PRO A 283 -9.25 -29.39 -17.87
N ASP A 284 -9.27 -30.69 -17.57
CA ASP A 284 -9.82 -31.24 -16.35
C ASP A 284 -9.15 -30.69 -15.09
N LEU A 285 -7.82 -30.71 -15.03
CA LEU A 285 -7.05 -30.12 -13.94
C LEU A 285 -7.23 -28.60 -13.91
N CYS A 286 -7.16 -27.95 -15.07
CA CYS A 286 -7.33 -26.50 -15.21
C CYS A 286 -8.66 -25.99 -14.63
N SER A 287 -9.72 -26.79 -14.71
CA SER A 287 -11.03 -26.42 -14.17
C SER A 287 -11.11 -26.46 -12.64
N ARG A 288 -10.21 -27.19 -11.98
CA ARG A 288 -10.25 -27.50 -10.53
C ARG A 288 -9.26 -26.68 -9.71
N VAL A 289 -8.30 -26.03 -10.34
CA VAL A 289 -7.26 -25.22 -9.69
C VAL A 289 -7.39 -23.73 -10.01
N THR A 290 -6.70 -22.89 -9.24
CA THR A 290 -6.46 -21.49 -9.60
C THR A 290 -5.02 -21.33 -10.05
N PHE A 291 -4.78 -20.93 -11.30
CA PHE A 291 -3.42 -20.70 -11.78
C PHE A 291 -2.85 -19.39 -11.23
N VAL A 292 -1.58 -19.41 -10.82
CA VAL A 292 -0.81 -18.22 -10.46
C VAL A 292 0.56 -18.30 -11.12
N ASN A 293 0.82 -17.41 -12.08
CA ASN A 293 2.03 -17.40 -12.87
C ASN A 293 3.06 -16.43 -12.26
N PHE A 294 4.15 -16.99 -11.77
CA PHE A 294 5.32 -16.28 -11.23
C PHE A 294 6.48 -16.18 -12.23
N THR A 295 6.23 -16.46 -13.51
CA THR A 295 7.19 -16.17 -14.56
C THR A 295 7.50 -14.68 -14.56
N VAL A 296 8.77 -14.35 -14.31
CA VAL A 296 9.23 -12.98 -14.19
C VAL A 296 9.05 -12.26 -15.54
N THR A 297 8.45 -11.07 -15.51
CA THR A 297 8.27 -10.21 -16.69
C THR A 297 9.35 -9.12 -16.76
N ARG A 298 9.45 -8.45 -17.91
CA ARG A 298 10.35 -7.29 -18.08
C ARG A 298 10.14 -6.22 -17.02
N SER A 299 8.88 -5.87 -16.77
CA SER A 299 8.49 -4.85 -15.80
C SER A 299 8.72 -5.32 -14.36
N SER A 300 8.41 -6.58 -14.04
CA SER A 300 8.69 -7.14 -12.70
C SER A 300 10.19 -7.13 -12.40
N LEU A 301 11.03 -7.66 -13.30
CA LEU A 301 12.48 -7.64 -13.09
C LEU A 301 13.06 -6.22 -13.02
N GLN A 302 12.54 -5.29 -13.81
CA GLN A 302 12.92 -3.89 -13.74
C GLN A 302 12.64 -3.32 -12.33
N SER A 303 11.44 -3.50 -11.80
CA SER A 303 11.09 -3.06 -10.45
C SER A 303 11.94 -3.76 -9.37
N GLN A 304 12.23 -5.04 -9.53
CA GLN A 304 13.11 -5.79 -8.61
C GLN A 304 14.53 -5.21 -8.60
N CYS A 305 15.14 -5.01 -9.77
CA CYS A 305 16.47 -4.39 -9.87
C CYS A 305 16.47 -2.96 -9.33
N LEU A 306 15.41 -2.18 -9.58
CA LEU A 306 15.28 -0.82 -9.03
C LEU A 306 15.28 -0.83 -7.50
N ASN A 307 14.50 -1.72 -6.89
CA ASN A 307 14.46 -1.87 -5.44
C ASN A 307 15.83 -2.29 -4.88
N GLU A 308 16.56 -3.17 -5.56
CA GLU A 308 17.86 -3.65 -5.12
C GLU A 308 18.95 -2.57 -5.23
N VAL A 309 19.00 -1.79 -6.32
CA VAL A 309 19.96 -0.67 -6.41
C VAL A 309 19.66 0.43 -5.41
N LEU A 310 18.38 0.71 -5.13
CA LEU A 310 18.03 1.69 -4.10
C LEU A 310 18.52 1.23 -2.72
N LYS A 311 18.34 -0.05 -2.38
CA LYS A 311 18.90 -0.64 -1.15
C LYS A 311 20.42 -0.54 -1.06
N ALA A 312 21.13 -0.69 -2.19
CA ALA A 312 22.59 -0.62 -2.22
C ALA A 312 23.13 0.82 -2.22
N GLU A 313 22.57 1.71 -3.04
CA GLU A 313 23.10 3.04 -3.33
C GLU A 313 22.47 4.16 -2.51
N ARG A 314 21.20 4.00 -2.12
CA ARG A 314 20.41 4.96 -1.34
C ARG A 314 19.63 4.25 -0.22
N PRO A 315 20.33 3.58 0.73
CA PRO A 315 19.67 2.87 1.82
C PRO A 315 18.81 3.81 2.68
N ASP A 316 19.21 5.08 2.78
CA ASP A 316 18.44 6.13 3.46
C ASP A 316 17.08 6.40 2.80
N VAL A 317 16.98 6.26 1.47
CA VAL A 317 15.73 6.44 0.72
C VAL A 317 14.87 5.20 0.83
N ASP A 318 15.45 3.98 0.76
CA ASP A 318 14.68 2.73 0.91
C ASP A 318 14.12 2.57 2.33
N GLU A 319 14.91 2.88 3.37
CA GLU A 319 14.45 2.85 4.76
C GLU A 319 13.32 3.87 4.98
N LYS A 320 13.50 5.12 4.51
CA LYS A 320 12.43 6.13 4.52
C LYS A 320 11.17 5.63 3.81
N ARG A 321 11.29 5.03 2.62
CA ARG A 321 10.14 4.47 1.89
C ARG A 321 9.40 3.42 2.71
N SER A 322 10.13 2.46 3.27
CA SER A 322 9.56 1.40 4.11
C SER A 322 8.85 1.96 5.35
N ASP A 323 9.48 2.92 6.04
CA ASP A 323 8.94 3.50 7.26
C ASP A 323 7.71 4.38 6.97
N LEU A 324 7.72 5.15 5.89
CA LEU A 324 6.56 5.94 5.47
C LEU A 324 5.36 5.03 5.12
N LEU A 325 5.60 3.89 4.46
CA LEU A 325 4.54 2.92 4.18
C LEU A 325 3.93 2.32 5.46
N LYS A 326 4.76 2.01 6.47
CA LYS A 326 4.28 1.54 7.78
C LYS A 326 3.48 2.62 8.49
N LEU A 327 4.04 3.83 8.57
CA LEU A 327 3.40 4.97 9.23
C LEU A 327 2.06 5.32 8.58
N GLN A 328 1.96 5.28 7.24
CA GLN A 328 0.71 5.53 6.54
C GLN A 328 -0.38 4.51 6.93
N GLY A 329 -0.02 3.23 7.05
CA GLY A 329 -0.92 2.18 7.55
C GLY A 329 -1.35 2.41 8.99
N GLU A 330 -0.41 2.71 9.88
CA GLU A 330 -0.66 3.01 11.29
C GLU A 330 -1.55 4.24 11.48
N PHE A 331 -1.32 5.31 10.72
CA PHE A 331 -2.14 6.52 10.78
C PHE A 331 -3.57 6.27 10.32
N GLN A 332 -3.78 5.49 9.25
CA GLN A 332 -5.12 5.10 8.81
C GLN A 332 -5.86 4.28 9.88
N LEU A 333 -5.16 3.35 10.54
CA LEU A 333 -5.72 2.60 11.67
C LEU A 333 -6.06 3.53 12.85
N ARG A 334 -5.15 4.43 13.21
CA ARG A 334 -5.31 5.37 14.32
C ARG A 334 -6.48 6.32 14.08
N LEU A 335 -6.65 6.84 12.87
CA LEU A 335 -7.80 7.67 12.50
C LEU A 335 -9.12 6.94 12.74
N ARG A 336 -9.24 5.68 12.30
CA ARG A 336 -10.45 4.86 12.54
C ARG A 336 -10.68 4.61 14.03
N GLN A 337 -9.63 4.39 14.81
CA GLN A 337 -9.75 4.22 16.26
C GLN A 337 -10.23 5.50 16.94
N LEU A 338 -9.67 6.66 16.57
CA LEU A 338 -10.08 7.96 17.11
C LEU A 338 -11.53 8.28 16.75
N GLU A 339 -11.96 7.99 15.52
CA GLU A 339 -13.36 8.12 15.10
C GLU A 339 -14.30 7.24 15.94
N LYS A 340 -13.93 5.97 16.16
CA LYS A 340 -14.71 5.06 17.00
C LYS A 340 -14.78 5.53 18.45
N SER A 341 -13.67 5.99 19.01
CA SER A 341 -13.63 6.54 20.37
C SER A 341 -14.48 7.79 20.51
N LEU A 342 -14.50 8.66 19.49
CA LEU A 342 -15.33 9.87 19.49
C LEU A 342 -16.82 9.51 19.45
N LEU A 343 -17.23 8.54 18.61
CA LEU A 343 -18.60 8.03 18.58
C LEU A 343 -19.01 7.35 19.89
N GLN A 344 -18.08 6.62 20.51
CA GLN A 344 -18.32 5.98 21.80
C GLN A 344 -18.51 7.02 22.92
N ALA A 345 -17.64 8.04 22.98
CA ALA A 345 -17.75 9.13 23.94
C ALA A 345 -19.10 9.87 23.81
N LEU A 346 -19.59 10.08 22.58
CA LEU A 346 -20.92 10.65 22.33
C LEU A 346 -22.08 9.74 22.75
N ASN A 347 -21.94 8.42 22.59
CA ASN A 347 -22.99 7.45 22.90
C ASN A 347 -23.07 7.13 24.42
N GLU A 348 -21.95 7.20 25.12
CA GLU A 348 -21.88 6.94 26.57
C GLU A 348 -22.49 8.07 27.40
N VAL A 349 -22.74 9.24 26.80
CA VAL A 349 -23.36 10.36 27.51
C VAL A 349 -24.82 10.08 27.84
N LYS A 350 -25.05 9.64 29.08
CA LYS A 350 -26.39 9.53 29.67
C LYS A 350 -26.68 10.78 30.50
N GLY A 351 -27.46 11.71 29.95
CA GLY A 351 -27.92 12.92 30.66
C GLY A 351 -27.67 14.21 29.87
N ARG A 352 -27.55 15.33 30.58
CA ARG A 352 -27.28 16.65 29.98
C ARG A 352 -25.79 16.80 29.68
N ILE A 353 -25.42 16.71 28.40
CA ILE A 353 -24.03 16.87 27.90
C ILE A 353 -23.32 18.13 28.43
N LEU A 354 -24.07 19.20 28.70
CA LEU A 354 -23.52 20.49 29.15
C LEU A 354 -23.12 20.53 30.63
N ASP A 355 -23.46 19.50 31.40
CA ASP A 355 -23.21 19.47 32.84
C ASP A 355 -21.91 18.71 33.19
N ASP A 356 -21.27 18.04 32.21
CA ASP A 356 -20.04 17.27 32.38
C ASP A 356 -18.88 17.83 31.53
N ASP A 357 -17.94 18.52 32.17
CA ASP A 357 -16.76 19.11 31.53
C ASP A 357 -15.76 18.07 31.02
N THR A 358 -15.81 16.84 31.53
CA THR A 358 -14.89 15.77 31.12
C THR A 358 -15.18 15.29 29.70
N ILE A 359 -16.44 15.36 29.26
CA ILE A 359 -16.85 14.94 27.92
C ILE A 359 -16.41 15.96 26.86
N ILE A 360 -16.55 17.25 27.17
CA ILE A 360 -16.15 18.32 26.23
C ILE A 360 -14.64 18.29 26.03
N THR A 361 -13.88 18.16 27.12
CA THR A 361 -12.42 18.09 27.07
C THR A 361 -11.92 16.83 26.35
N THR A 362 -12.56 15.67 26.55
CA THR A 362 -12.22 14.45 25.81
C THR A 362 -12.53 14.55 24.32
N LEU A 363 -13.67 15.14 23.93
CA LEU A 363 -14.01 15.40 22.52
C LEU A 363 -13.01 16.36 21.84
N GLU A 364 -12.62 17.44 22.52
CA GLU A 364 -11.62 18.38 22.01
C GLU A 364 -10.25 17.72 21.84
N ASN A 365 -9.82 16.89 22.79
CA ASN A 365 -8.58 16.15 22.72
C ASN A 365 -8.57 15.16 21.54
N LEU A 366 -9.63 14.35 21.40
CA LEU A 366 -9.77 13.39 20.29
C LEU A 366 -9.76 14.09 18.93
N LYS A 367 -10.44 15.23 18.80
CA LYS A 367 -10.44 16.03 17.58
C LYS A 367 -9.06 16.58 17.25
N ARG A 368 -8.36 17.13 18.25
CA ARG A 368 -7.02 17.67 18.07
C ARG A 368 -6.06 16.58 17.59
N GLU A 369 -6.15 15.40 18.20
CA GLU A 369 -5.34 14.24 17.80
C GLU A 369 -5.67 13.79 16.37
N ALA A 370 -6.95 13.69 16.00
CA ALA A 370 -7.34 13.32 14.64
C ALA A 370 -6.86 14.33 13.58
N ALA A 371 -6.93 15.62 13.88
CA ALA A 371 -6.42 16.68 13.01
C ALA A 371 -4.89 16.60 12.86
N GLU A 372 -4.16 16.30 13.94
CA GLU A 372 -2.72 16.12 13.90
C GLU A 372 -2.32 14.90 13.05
N VAL A 373 -3.01 13.76 13.23
CA VAL A 373 -2.76 12.56 12.42
C VAL A 373 -3.06 12.82 10.94
N THR A 374 -4.16 13.52 10.63
CA THR A 374 -4.49 13.88 9.24
C THR A 374 -3.40 14.73 8.60
N ARG A 375 -2.88 15.74 9.31
CA ARG A 375 -1.77 16.56 8.82
C ARG A 375 -0.50 15.75 8.58
N LYS A 376 -0.18 14.80 9.48
CA LYS A 376 0.98 13.91 9.31
C LYS A 376 0.86 13.00 8.10
N VAL A 377 -0.35 12.56 7.73
CA VAL A 377 -0.59 11.80 6.50
C VAL A 377 -0.27 12.66 5.27
N GLU A 378 -0.75 13.91 5.23
CA GLU A 378 -0.46 14.83 4.11
C GLU A 378 1.04 15.13 4.00
N GLU A 379 1.73 15.34 5.12
CA GLU A 379 3.19 15.52 5.16
C GLU A 379 3.93 14.26 4.64
N THR A 380 3.44 13.07 4.98
CA THR A 380 4.00 11.79 4.53
C THR A 380 3.89 11.61 3.02
N ASP A 381 2.76 12.03 2.42
CA ASP A 381 2.54 11.93 0.97
C ASP A 381 3.53 12.81 0.17
N ILE A 382 3.89 13.99 0.69
CA ILE A 382 4.90 14.87 0.07
C ILE A 382 6.27 14.20 0.09
N VAL A 383 6.67 13.64 1.23
CA VAL A 383 7.98 12.95 1.34
C VAL A 383 8.02 11.70 0.44
N MET A 384 6.90 11.00 0.28
CA MET A 384 6.81 9.87 -0.65
C MET A 384 7.04 10.30 -2.11
N GLN A 385 6.56 11.48 -2.51
CA GLN A 385 6.86 12.02 -3.85
C GLN A 385 8.35 12.33 -4.01
N GLU A 386 9.02 12.88 -2.99
CA GLU A 386 10.46 13.11 -3.03
C GLU A 386 11.24 11.80 -3.19
N VAL A 387 10.88 10.77 -2.42
CA VAL A 387 11.44 9.41 -2.53
C VAL A 387 11.28 8.86 -3.95
N GLU A 388 10.11 9.06 -4.56
CA GLU A 388 9.84 8.64 -5.93
C GLU A 388 10.73 9.37 -6.95
N THR A 389 10.95 10.68 -6.79
CA THR A 389 11.85 11.43 -7.69
C THR A 389 13.30 10.93 -7.64
N VAL A 390 13.79 10.50 -6.47
CA VAL A 390 15.12 9.90 -6.36
C VAL A 390 15.14 8.51 -7.02
N SER A 391 14.08 7.72 -6.83
CA SER A 391 13.92 6.40 -7.45
C SER A 391 13.97 6.47 -8.97
N GLN A 392 13.34 7.49 -9.57
CA GLN A 392 13.34 7.70 -11.02
C GLN A 392 14.74 7.90 -11.62
N GLN A 393 15.72 8.39 -10.86
CA GLN A 393 17.10 8.56 -11.35
C GLN A 393 17.77 7.23 -11.67
N TYR A 394 17.39 6.16 -10.97
CA TYR A 394 17.93 4.81 -11.14
C TYR A 394 17.12 3.96 -12.13
N LEU A 395 15.97 4.47 -12.61
CA LEU A 395 15.10 3.77 -13.54
C LEU A 395 15.81 3.32 -14.84
N PRO A 396 16.66 4.15 -15.51
CA PRO A 396 17.36 3.73 -16.72
C PRO A 396 18.26 2.51 -16.52
N LEU A 397 18.95 2.43 -15.36
CA LEU A 397 19.77 1.27 -15.01
C LEU A 397 18.91 0.02 -14.85
N SER A 398 17.80 0.12 -14.12
CA SER A 398 16.89 -1.02 -13.92
C SER A 398 16.28 -1.54 -15.23
N THR A 399 15.96 -0.64 -16.17
CA THR A 399 15.49 -0.99 -17.52
C THR A 399 16.58 -1.72 -18.32
N ALA A 400 17.83 -1.28 -18.20
CA ALA A 400 18.97 -1.95 -18.81
C ALA A 400 19.17 -3.34 -18.20
N CYS A 401 19.09 -3.50 -16.87
CA CYS A 401 19.17 -4.79 -16.18
C CYS A 401 18.15 -5.79 -16.74
N SER A 402 16.88 -5.40 -16.78
CA SER A 402 15.81 -6.22 -17.33
C SER A 402 16.10 -6.59 -18.79
N SER A 403 16.49 -5.62 -19.61
CA SER A 403 16.80 -5.85 -21.03
C SER A 403 17.97 -6.81 -21.24
N ILE A 404 19.01 -6.73 -20.41
CA ILE A 404 20.18 -7.63 -20.46
C ILE A 404 19.73 -9.06 -20.13
N TYR A 405 19.00 -9.28 -19.04
CA TYR A 405 18.54 -10.61 -18.65
C TYR A 405 17.69 -11.27 -19.74
N PHE A 406 16.66 -10.59 -20.25
CA PHE A 406 15.81 -11.18 -21.29
C PHE A 406 16.55 -11.39 -22.62
N THR A 407 17.61 -10.62 -22.87
CA THR A 407 18.50 -10.88 -24.00
C THR A 407 19.29 -12.15 -23.76
N MET A 408 19.85 -12.34 -22.56
CA MET A 408 20.54 -13.58 -22.16
C MET A 408 19.61 -14.80 -22.25
N GLU A 409 18.38 -14.70 -21.77
CA GLU A 409 17.37 -15.76 -21.87
C GLU A 409 17.06 -16.13 -23.34
N SER A 410 17.03 -15.14 -24.22
CA SER A 410 16.76 -15.33 -25.65
C SER A 410 17.94 -15.98 -26.40
N LEU A 411 19.16 -16.01 -25.84
CA LEU A 411 20.33 -16.61 -26.49
C LEU A 411 20.18 -18.11 -26.74
N LYS A 412 19.28 -18.81 -26.03
CA LYS A 412 18.95 -20.22 -26.30
C LYS A 412 18.47 -20.46 -27.73
N GLN A 413 17.95 -19.43 -28.40
CA GLN A 413 17.53 -19.47 -29.81
C GLN A 413 18.72 -19.51 -30.77
N ILE A 414 19.88 -18.98 -30.36
CA ILE A 414 21.12 -19.04 -31.14
C ILE A 414 21.77 -20.42 -30.95
N HIS A 415 21.90 -20.85 -29.69
CA HIS A 415 22.48 -22.14 -29.36
C HIS A 415 21.79 -22.73 -28.14
N PHE A 416 21.39 -24.00 -28.20
CA PHE A 416 20.61 -24.66 -27.14
C PHE A 416 21.30 -24.69 -25.77
N LEU A 417 22.64 -24.58 -25.72
CA LEU A 417 23.42 -24.50 -24.47
C LEU A 417 23.42 -23.11 -23.82
N TYR A 418 22.99 -22.06 -24.51
CA TYR A 418 22.95 -20.69 -23.98
C TYR A 418 21.71 -20.48 -23.13
N GLN A 419 21.63 -21.22 -22.03
CA GLN A 419 20.55 -21.12 -21.05
C GLN A 419 21.10 -20.51 -19.78
N TYR A 420 20.60 -19.33 -19.43
CA TYR A 420 21.00 -18.59 -18.25
C TYR A 420 19.80 -18.43 -17.33
N SER A 421 19.96 -18.79 -16.06
CA SER A 421 18.91 -18.60 -15.06
C SER A 421 18.84 -17.14 -14.62
N LEU A 422 17.69 -16.74 -14.09
CA LEU A 422 17.54 -15.44 -13.44
C LEU A 422 18.57 -15.25 -12.32
N GLN A 423 18.80 -16.29 -11.50
CA GLN A 423 19.78 -16.25 -10.43
C GLN A 423 21.19 -15.88 -10.94
N PHE A 424 21.61 -16.44 -12.07
CA PHE A 424 22.93 -16.11 -12.64
C PHE A 424 23.05 -14.62 -13.01
N PHE A 425 21.98 -14.00 -13.51
CA PHE A 425 21.94 -12.56 -13.76
C PHE A 425 21.93 -11.75 -12.45
N LEU A 426 21.13 -12.15 -11.46
CA LEU A 426 21.10 -11.49 -10.16
C LEU A 426 22.47 -11.56 -9.46
N ASP A 427 23.22 -12.67 -9.60
CA ASP A 427 24.58 -12.80 -9.07
C ASP A 427 25.60 -11.87 -9.79
N ILE A 428 25.38 -11.58 -11.08
CA ILE A 428 26.15 -10.55 -11.80
C ILE A 428 25.83 -9.18 -11.22
N TYR A 429 24.55 -8.88 -11.07
CA TYR A 429 24.08 -7.59 -10.60
C TYR A 429 24.54 -7.30 -9.17
N HIS A 430 24.37 -8.28 -8.27
CA HIS A 430 24.85 -8.23 -6.90
C HIS A 430 26.35 -7.94 -6.80
N ASN A 431 27.16 -8.63 -7.61
CA ASN A 431 28.61 -8.39 -7.64
C ASN A 431 28.97 -6.97 -8.13
N VAL A 432 28.22 -6.42 -9.09
CA VAL A 432 28.43 -5.06 -9.58
C VAL A 432 28.01 -4.00 -8.55
N LEU A 433 26.98 -4.28 -7.74
CA LEU A 433 26.52 -3.36 -6.69
C LEU A 433 27.42 -3.40 -5.44
N TYR A 434 27.73 -4.58 -4.93
CA TYR A 434 28.36 -4.74 -3.61
C TYR A 434 29.87 -5.06 -3.66
N GLU A 435 30.33 -5.76 -4.70
CA GLU A 435 31.71 -6.26 -4.78
C GLU A 435 32.56 -5.49 -5.81
N ASN A 436 32.08 -4.35 -6.29
CA ASN A 436 32.75 -3.60 -7.34
C ASN A 436 33.94 -2.76 -6.81
N PRO A 437 35.18 -3.05 -7.23
CA PRO A 437 36.36 -2.32 -6.78
C PRO A 437 36.39 -0.87 -7.26
N ASN A 438 35.75 -0.55 -8.40
CA ASN A 438 35.73 0.79 -8.98
C ASN A 438 34.87 1.79 -8.19
N LEU A 439 34.03 1.30 -7.28
CA LEU A 439 33.19 2.14 -6.42
C LEU A 439 33.89 2.57 -5.12
N LYS A 440 35.06 2.00 -4.83
CA LYS A 440 35.81 2.32 -3.60
C LYS A 440 36.28 3.78 -3.63
N GLY A 441 35.86 4.56 -2.63
CA GLY A 441 36.26 5.96 -2.47
C GLY A 441 35.43 6.98 -3.26
N ILE A 442 34.37 6.55 -3.96
CA ILE A 442 33.46 7.45 -4.69
C ILE A 442 32.20 7.67 -3.87
N THR A 443 31.91 8.93 -3.54
CA THR A 443 30.77 9.34 -2.73
C THR A 443 29.62 9.94 -3.52
N ASP A 444 29.89 10.58 -4.67
CA ASP A 444 28.84 11.16 -5.51
C ASP A 444 28.00 10.08 -6.19
N HIS A 445 26.69 10.08 -5.91
CA HIS A 445 25.78 9.06 -6.40
C HIS A 445 25.60 9.08 -7.92
N THR A 446 25.71 10.25 -8.56
CA THR A 446 25.59 10.35 -10.03
C THR A 446 26.77 9.67 -10.70
N GLN A 447 27.98 9.93 -10.20
CA GLN A 447 29.20 9.28 -10.67
C GLN A 447 29.18 7.77 -10.39
N ARG A 448 28.73 7.34 -9.21
CA ARG A 448 28.56 5.92 -8.87
C ARG A 448 27.61 5.21 -9.83
N LEU A 449 26.44 5.81 -10.10
CA LEU A 449 25.46 5.27 -11.04
C LEU A 449 26.04 5.07 -12.45
N SER A 450 26.83 6.03 -12.94
CA SER A 450 27.52 5.92 -14.23
C SER A 450 28.51 4.75 -14.27
N ILE A 451 29.27 4.55 -13.19
CA ILE A 451 30.23 3.45 -13.07
C ILE A 451 29.51 2.10 -12.97
N ILE A 452 28.49 1.99 -12.12
CA ILE A 452 27.64 0.79 -11.98
C ILE A 452 27.06 0.40 -13.33
N THR A 453 26.51 1.38 -14.06
CA THR A 453 25.93 1.14 -15.37
C THR A 453 26.99 0.60 -16.34
N LYS A 454 28.16 1.24 -16.42
CA LYS A 454 29.24 0.79 -17.30
C LYS A 454 29.72 -0.62 -16.95
N ASP A 455 29.96 -0.87 -15.67
CA ASP A 455 30.51 -2.14 -15.18
C ASP A 455 29.50 -3.27 -15.30
N LEU A 456 28.19 -3.00 -15.18
CA LEU A 456 27.14 -3.97 -15.43
C LEU A 456 27.26 -4.58 -16.83
N PHE A 457 27.36 -3.75 -17.88
CA PHE A 457 27.52 -4.23 -19.26
C PHE A 457 28.81 -5.03 -19.43
N GLN A 458 29.92 -4.56 -18.85
CA GLN A 458 31.23 -5.22 -18.99
C GLN A 458 31.27 -6.58 -18.27
N VAL A 459 30.78 -6.64 -17.03
CA VAL A 459 30.75 -7.87 -16.24
C VAL A 459 29.78 -8.87 -16.83
N ALA A 460 28.59 -8.43 -17.26
CA ALA A 460 27.63 -9.28 -17.96
C ALA A 460 28.25 -9.89 -19.23
N PHE A 461 28.88 -9.07 -20.08
CA PHE A 461 29.60 -9.56 -21.26
C PHE A 461 30.67 -10.59 -20.88
N ASN A 462 31.57 -10.25 -19.96
CA ASN A 462 32.70 -11.09 -19.59
C ASN A 462 32.27 -12.43 -18.98
N ARG A 463 31.20 -12.47 -18.18
CA ARG A 463 30.72 -13.73 -17.56
C ARG A 463 29.99 -14.61 -18.57
N VAL A 464 29.13 -14.04 -19.40
CA VAL A 464 28.36 -14.78 -20.41
C VAL A 464 29.28 -15.28 -21.53
N ALA A 465 30.16 -14.44 -22.06
CA ALA A 465 31.05 -14.78 -23.19
C ALA A 465 32.00 -15.95 -22.89
N ARG A 466 32.36 -16.19 -21.62
CA ARG A 466 33.16 -17.36 -21.21
C ARG A 466 32.49 -18.69 -21.53
N GLY A 467 31.16 -18.74 -21.52
CA GLY A 467 30.38 -19.93 -21.88
C GLY A 467 29.92 -19.95 -23.33
N MET A 468 30.28 -18.95 -24.14
CA MET A 468 29.86 -18.82 -25.53
C MET A 468 30.97 -19.19 -26.50
N LEU A 469 30.58 -19.70 -27.67
CA LEU A 469 31.47 -19.85 -28.82
C LEU A 469 31.98 -18.47 -29.24
N HIS A 470 33.24 -18.40 -29.67
CA HIS A 470 33.89 -17.14 -30.03
C HIS A 470 33.15 -16.37 -31.13
N GLN A 471 32.57 -17.08 -32.09
CA GLN A 471 31.77 -16.48 -33.18
C GLN A 471 30.53 -15.73 -32.69
N ASP A 472 29.93 -16.16 -31.57
CA ASP A 472 28.70 -15.58 -31.03
C ASP A 472 28.97 -14.38 -30.10
N HIS A 473 30.25 -14.13 -29.74
CA HIS A 473 30.65 -13.02 -28.88
C HIS A 473 30.24 -11.67 -29.47
N ILE A 474 30.43 -11.48 -30.78
CA ILE A 474 30.09 -10.24 -31.48
C ILE A 474 28.58 -10.02 -31.46
N THR A 475 27.78 -11.07 -31.69
CA THR A 475 26.32 -10.98 -31.64
C THR A 475 25.84 -10.51 -30.27
N PHE A 476 26.37 -11.10 -29.19
CA PHE A 476 26.01 -10.67 -27.84
C PHE A 476 26.48 -9.24 -27.54
N ALA A 477 27.71 -8.88 -27.93
CA ALA A 477 28.23 -7.52 -27.77
C ALA A 477 27.36 -6.47 -28.49
N MET A 478 26.91 -6.77 -29.72
CA MET A 478 26.03 -5.89 -30.49
C MET A 478 24.66 -5.72 -29.84
N LEU A 479 24.09 -6.79 -29.26
CA LEU A 479 22.83 -6.72 -28.52
C LEU A 479 22.97 -5.87 -27.25
N LEU A 480 24.07 -6.02 -26.51
CA LEU A 480 24.38 -5.18 -25.35
C LEU A 480 24.57 -3.70 -25.74
N ALA A 481 25.27 -3.43 -26.84
CA ALA A 481 25.44 -2.07 -27.36
C ALA A 481 24.09 -1.43 -27.71
N ARG A 482 23.18 -2.19 -28.35
CA ARG A 482 21.81 -1.73 -28.63
C ARG A 482 21.03 -1.38 -27.36
N ILE A 483 21.13 -2.20 -26.32
CA ILE A 483 20.49 -1.91 -25.03
C ILE A 483 21.04 -0.61 -24.44
N LYS A 484 22.37 -0.43 -24.47
CA LYS A 484 23.02 0.77 -23.95
C LYS A 484 22.59 2.04 -24.71
N LEU A 485 22.52 1.98 -26.04
CA LEU A 485 22.07 3.12 -26.86
C LEU A 485 20.62 3.49 -26.55
N LYS A 486 19.72 2.51 -26.43
CA LYS A 486 18.32 2.76 -26.05
C LYS A 486 18.16 3.42 -24.67
N GLY A 487 19.09 3.16 -23.75
CA GLY A 487 19.08 3.78 -22.42
C GLY A 487 19.76 5.15 -22.35
N THR A 488 20.37 5.63 -23.44
CA THR A 488 21.12 6.89 -23.44
C THR A 488 20.19 8.06 -23.79
N ILE A 489 20.11 9.06 -22.92
CA ILE A 489 19.26 10.24 -23.12
C ILE A 489 19.83 11.06 -24.29
N GLY A 490 18.98 11.35 -25.28
CA GLY A 490 19.33 12.17 -26.45
C GLY A 490 19.76 11.38 -27.69
N GLU A 491 19.96 10.06 -27.56
CA GLU A 491 20.24 9.18 -28.69
C GLU A 491 18.95 8.59 -29.27
N PRO A 492 18.80 8.50 -30.61
CA PRO A 492 17.68 7.78 -31.20
C PRO A 492 17.81 6.27 -30.96
N THR A 493 16.70 5.53 -31.02
CA THR A 493 16.72 4.08 -30.76
C THR A 493 17.38 3.26 -31.86
N TYR A 494 17.65 3.87 -33.03
CA TYR A 494 18.17 3.27 -34.25
C TYR A 494 17.44 1.98 -34.69
N ASP A 495 16.18 1.80 -34.28
CA ASP A 495 15.45 0.56 -34.52
C ASP A 495 15.16 0.35 -36.02
N ALA A 496 14.94 1.43 -36.77
CA ALA A 496 14.69 1.38 -38.22
C ALA A 496 15.96 0.98 -38.99
N GLU A 497 17.09 1.59 -38.66
CA GLU A 497 18.41 1.29 -39.22
C GLU A 497 18.81 -0.15 -38.89
N PHE A 498 18.63 -0.57 -37.63
CA PHE A 498 18.94 -1.92 -37.18
C PHE A 498 18.07 -2.96 -37.90
N GLN A 499 16.77 -2.75 -38.01
CA GLN A 499 15.89 -3.64 -38.78
C GLN A 499 16.26 -3.67 -40.26
N HIS A 500 16.62 -2.54 -40.84
CA HIS A 500 17.05 -2.46 -42.23
C HIS A 500 18.32 -3.29 -42.48
N PHE A 501 19.33 -3.16 -41.61
CA PHE A 501 20.56 -3.94 -41.72
C PHE A 501 20.36 -5.44 -41.51
N LEU A 502 19.36 -5.85 -40.72
CA LEU A 502 19.04 -7.27 -40.50
C LEU A 502 18.25 -7.94 -41.63
N ARG A 503 17.43 -7.19 -42.39
CA ARG A 503 16.54 -7.75 -43.45
C ARG A 503 17.25 -8.19 -44.74
N GLY A 504 18.57 -8.01 -44.85
CA GLY A 504 19.37 -8.57 -45.96
C GLY A 504 18.83 -8.25 -47.37
N LYS A 505 18.74 -9.29 -48.23
CA LYS A 505 18.28 -9.18 -49.64
C LYS A 505 16.75 -9.16 -49.82
N GLU A 506 15.95 -9.19 -48.74
CA GLU A 506 14.47 -9.33 -48.84
C GLU A 506 13.73 -8.04 -49.22
N ILE A 507 14.39 -6.88 -49.23
CA ILE A 507 13.83 -5.67 -49.81
C ILE A 507 13.92 -5.82 -51.34
N VAL A 508 12.89 -6.43 -51.92
CA VAL A 508 12.72 -6.53 -53.37
C VAL A 508 12.59 -5.10 -53.91
N LEU A 509 13.66 -4.63 -54.57
CA LEU A 509 13.63 -3.41 -55.39
C LEU A 509 12.84 -3.72 -56.68
N SER A 510 11.55 -4.02 -56.54
CA SER A 510 10.67 -4.27 -57.67
C SER A 510 10.44 -2.95 -58.41
N ASN A 511 11.10 -2.81 -59.57
CA ASN A 511 10.90 -1.78 -60.60
C ASN A 511 11.78 -0.50 -60.58
N THR A 512 12.91 -0.47 -59.87
CA THR A 512 13.84 0.67 -59.97
C THR A 512 14.93 0.41 -61.01
N ILE A 513 15.07 1.28 -62.02
CA ILE A 513 16.21 1.27 -62.95
C ILE A 513 17.48 1.53 -62.13
N LEU A 514 18.33 0.52 -61.99
CA LEU A 514 19.57 0.64 -61.21
C LEU A 514 20.59 1.53 -61.97
N PRO A 515 21.18 2.56 -61.33
CA PRO A 515 22.19 3.39 -61.96
C PRO A 515 23.45 2.58 -62.26
N LYS A 516 23.99 2.68 -63.48
CA LYS A 516 25.29 2.07 -63.82
C LYS A 516 26.42 2.95 -63.29
N ILE A 517 26.97 2.57 -62.15
CA ILE A 517 28.12 3.25 -61.54
C ILE A 517 29.40 2.51 -61.92
N SER A 518 30.36 3.23 -62.50
CA SER A 518 31.65 2.64 -62.88
C SER A 518 32.41 2.16 -61.64
N GLY A 519 32.88 0.91 -61.66
CA GLY A 519 33.64 0.29 -60.56
C GLY A 519 32.80 -0.46 -59.52
N LEU A 520 31.46 -0.43 -59.60
CA LEU A 520 30.58 -1.23 -58.74
C LEU A 520 29.96 -2.40 -59.51
N THR A 521 29.87 -3.55 -58.84
CA THR A 521 29.11 -4.70 -59.32
C THR A 521 27.60 -4.44 -59.19
N LEU A 522 26.78 -5.18 -59.94
CA LEU A 522 25.32 -5.06 -59.87
C LEU A 522 24.79 -5.26 -58.45
N GLU A 523 25.34 -6.23 -57.70
CA GLU A 523 24.97 -6.48 -56.31
C GLU A 523 25.32 -5.32 -55.38
N GLN A 524 26.46 -4.65 -55.61
CA GLN A 524 26.87 -3.48 -54.83
C GLN A 524 25.99 -2.26 -55.13
N VAL A 525 25.60 -2.06 -56.39
CA VAL A 525 24.64 -1.01 -56.76
C VAL A 525 23.28 -1.28 -56.12
N GLU A 526 22.83 -2.54 -56.12
CA GLU A 526 21.58 -2.92 -55.46
C GLU A 526 21.63 -2.68 -53.94
N ALA A 527 22.74 -3.04 -53.28
CA ALA A 527 22.96 -2.77 -51.87
C ALA A 527 22.99 -1.26 -51.55
N MET A 528 23.63 -0.45 -52.41
CA MET A 528 23.66 1.00 -52.28
C MET A 528 22.26 1.62 -52.38
N MET A 529 21.45 1.16 -53.34
CA MET A 529 20.06 1.60 -53.51
C MET A 529 19.15 1.19 -52.33
N ARG A 530 19.45 0.07 -51.67
CA ARG A 530 18.75 -0.28 -50.42
C ARG A 530 19.15 0.65 -49.28
N LEU A 531 20.46 0.93 -49.14
CA LEU A 531 20.96 1.86 -48.12
C LEU A 531 20.32 3.24 -48.26
N SER A 532 20.12 3.75 -49.48
CA SER A 532 19.48 5.05 -49.69
C SER A 532 18.03 5.16 -49.22
N CYS A 533 17.37 4.04 -48.89
CA CYS A 533 16.06 4.06 -48.23
C CYS A 533 16.13 4.59 -46.78
N LEU A 534 17.32 4.64 -46.18
CA LEU A 534 17.55 5.24 -44.88
C LEU A 534 17.86 6.73 -45.04
N SER A 535 17.26 7.56 -44.18
CA SER A 535 17.43 9.02 -44.18
C SER A 535 18.90 9.46 -44.13
N SER A 536 19.71 8.76 -43.33
CA SER A 536 21.15 9.02 -43.18
C SER A 536 21.97 8.76 -44.44
N PHE A 537 21.44 8.01 -45.40
CA PHE A 537 22.12 7.58 -46.63
C PHE A 537 21.42 8.07 -47.91
N ILE A 538 20.46 8.99 -47.77
CA ILE A 538 19.65 9.48 -48.90
C ILE A 538 20.50 10.13 -50.00
N TYR A 539 21.67 10.67 -49.66
CA TYR A 539 22.61 11.32 -50.58
C TYR A 539 23.42 10.35 -51.46
N LEU A 540 23.28 9.02 -51.27
CA LEU A 540 23.93 8.02 -52.12
C LEU A 540 23.29 7.91 -53.52
N VAL A 541 22.09 8.48 -53.70
CA VAL A 541 21.30 8.53 -54.93
C VAL A 541 21.00 9.98 -55.25
#